data_AF-A0A7Y4Y7X8-F1
#
_entry.id   AF-A0A7Y4Y7X8-F1
#
_cell.length_a   1.000
_cell.length_b   1.000
_cell.length_c   1.000
_cell.angle_alpha   90.00
_cell.angle_beta   90.00
_cell.angle_gamma   90.00
#
_symmetry.space_group_name_H-M   'P 1'
#
loop_
_entity.id
_entity.type
_entity.pdbx_description
1 polymer ?
#
loop_
_entity_poly.entity_id
_entity_poly.type
_entity_poly.pdbx_seq_one_letter_code
_entity_poly.pdbx_strand_id
1 'polypeptide(L)'
;MMIDIPLIKNHDNKTISNKFFGMPSSKYFGLLQNKYGDVIIRIHILNKLISEIFLEHNLYTSAVALEDYSFEQVNQNFYSKFRYKTETLIYWFRKTSDELIGLQYFMFYIVENNAEPDVIKIESIGNLLNSDSYLKVVHDKSLIFLKLLNDVSNSYKHSFIDYEAAFLFGRYEPTLNSARRKWNKSENHAELFENNLRDIVTGFTQFYNDSMIFIDKQNDVFFKQATDKK
;
A
#
# COMPACT_ATOMS: atom_id res chain seq x y z
N MET A 1 -11.42 4.65 -26.50
CA MET A 1 -11.91 3.66 -25.51
C MET A 1 -11.71 4.29 -24.14
N MET A 2 -12.74 4.43 -23.30
CA MET A 2 -12.53 4.90 -21.92
C MET A 2 -11.84 3.79 -21.14
N ILE A 3 -10.65 4.05 -20.62
CA ILE A 3 -9.92 3.11 -19.77
C ILE A 3 -10.51 3.20 -18.37
N ASP A 4 -11.01 2.07 -17.86
CA ASP A 4 -11.44 1.98 -16.46
C ASP A 4 -10.20 1.85 -15.56
N ILE A 5 -9.80 2.95 -14.93
CA ILE A 5 -8.64 3.03 -14.05
C ILE A 5 -9.07 2.67 -12.63
N PRO A 6 -8.46 1.66 -12.00
CA PRO A 6 -8.83 1.26 -10.64
C PRO A 6 -8.32 2.31 -9.65
N LEU A 7 -9.19 3.19 -9.18
CA LEU A 7 -8.83 4.19 -8.16
C LEU A 7 -9.19 3.71 -6.76
N ILE A 8 -8.33 4.04 -5.80
CA ILE A 8 -8.60 3.82 -4.38
C ILE A 8 -9.71 4.77 -3.95
N LYS A 9 -10.74 4.23 -3.30
CA LYS A 9 -11.86 5.03 -2.81
C LYS A 9 -11.38 6.06 -1.78
N ASN A 10 -11.62 7.34 -2.04
CA ASN A 10 -11.32 8.40 -1.08
C ASN A 10 -12.34 8.38 0.07
N HIS A 11 -11.86 8.60 1.29
CA HIS A 11 -12.72 9.01 2.41
C HIS A 11 -12.87 10.54 2.37
N ASP A 12 -14.09 11.04 2.50
CA ASP A 12 -14.41 12.47 2.30
C ASP A 12 -13.92 13.36 3.47
N ASN A 13 -13.32 14.51 3.14
CA ASN A 13 -12.66 15.42 4.08
C ASN A 13 -13.60 15.98 5.17
N LYS A 14 -14.91 15.98 4.93
CA LYS A 14 -15.93 16.40 5.91
C LYS A 14 -16.24 15.34 6.96
N THR A 15 -16.23 14.06 6.59
CA THR A 15 -16.37 12.94 7.54
C THR A 15 -15.13 12.83 8.43
N ILE A 16 -14.01 13.26 7.86
CA ILE A 16 -12.68 13.33 8.43
C ILE A 16 -12.62 14.35 9.60
N SER A 17 -12.92 15.63 9.36
CA SER A 17 -12.74 16.68 10.38
C SER A 17 -13.51 16.45 11.68
N ASN A 18 -14.69 15.83 11.63
CA ASN A 18 -15.55 15.65 12.82
C ASN A 18 -15.19 14.42 13.66
N LYS A 19 -14.49 13.41 13.11
CA LYS A 19 -14.09 12.21 13.84
C LYS A 19 -12.70 12.32 14.50
N PHE A 20 -11.89 13.30 14.09
CA PHE A 20 -10.45 13.36 14.42
C PHE A 20 -10.08 14.23 15.61
N PHE A 21 -10.99 15.08 16.09
CA PHE A 21 -10.75 15.91 17.27
C PHE A 21 -10.67 15.14 18.60
N GLY A 22 -10.83 13.81 18.60
CA GLY A 22 -10.58 13.04 19.81
C GLY A 22 -10.03 11.63 19.59
N MET A 23 -9.25 11.44 18.53
CA MET A 23 -8.20 10.43 18.64
C MET A 23 -7.27 10.84 19.79
N PRO A 24 -6.88 9.91 20.67
CA PRO A 24 -6.00 10.25 21.78
C PRO A 24 -4.67 10.77 21.24
N SER A 25 -4.24 11.94 21.73
CA SER A 25 -2.86 12.37 21.56
C SER A 25 -1.96 11.41 22.33
N SER A 26 -1.00 10.78 21.68
CA SER A 26 -0.06 9.93 22.39
C SER A 26 1.07 10.77 22.98
N LYS A 27 1.37 10.53 24.26
CA LYS A 27 2.56 11.11 24.90
C LYS A 27 3.86 10.66 24.22
N TYR A 28 3.91 9.42 23.75
CA TYR A 28 5.14 8.79 23.23
C TYR A 28 5.19 8.70 21.69
N PHE A 29 4.04 8.59 21.03
CA PHE A 29 3.93 8.34 19.58
C PHE A 29 3.36 9.54 18.80
N GLY A 30 3.13 10.67 19.47
CA GLY A 30 2.76 11.94 18.88
C GLY A 30 1.28 12.05 18.50
N LEU A 31 1.01 12.93 17.52
CA LEU A 31 -0.34 13.26 17.08
C LEU A 31 -0.83 12.25 16.03
N LEU A 32 -1.58 11.25 16.49
CA LEU A 32 -2.11 10.18 15.64
C LEU A 32 -3.06 10.71 14.57
N GLN A 33 -3.78 11.80 14.86
CA GLN A 33 -4.61 12.48 13.87
C GLN A 33 -3.79 12.97 12.67
N ASN A 34 -2.52 13.36 12.87
CA ASN A 34 -1.66 13.79 11.78
C ASN A 34 -1.20 12.59 10.93
N LYS A 35 -0.89 11.45 11.57
CA LYS A 35 -0.55 10.20 10.84
C LYS A 35 -1.72 9.77 9.95
N TYR A 36 -2.93 9.79 10.48
CA TYR A 36 -4.13 9.45 9.73
C TYR A 36 -4.40 10.46 8.60
N GLY A 37 -4.28 11.75 8.87
CA GLY A 37 -4.44 12.81 7.86
C GLY A 37 -3.44 12.67 6.70
N ASP A 38 -2.17 12.36 7.01
CA ASP A 38 -1.14 12.12 6.00
C ASP A 38 -1.47 10.91 5.12
N VAL A 39 -2.00 9.82 5.70
CA VAL A 39 -2.47 8.66 4.92
C VAL A 39 -3.52 9.06 3.89
N ILE A 40 -4.52 9.88 4.26
CA ILE A 40 -5.57 10.31 3.32
C ILE A 40 -5.00 11.16 2.18
N ILE A 41 -4.16 12.14 2.50
CA ILE A 41 -3.50 12.99 1.50
C ILE A 41 -2.69 12.11 0.55
N ARG A 42 -1.99 11.13 1.09
CA ARG A 42 -1.22 10.17 0.31
C ARG A 42 -2.09 9.32 -0.60
N ILE A 43 -3.29 8.89 -0.19
CA ILE A 43 -4.22 8.18 -1.09
C ILE A 43 -4.58 9.05 -2.31
N HIS A 44 -4.79 10.36 -2.13
CA HIS A 44 -5.04 11.26 -3.24
C HIS A 44 -3.85 11.33 -4.21
N ILE A 45 -2.63 11.43 -3.69
CA ILE A 45 -1.39 11.43 -4.48
C ILE A 45 -1.22 10.09 -5.22
N LEU A 46 -1.51 8.97 -4.54
CA LEU A 46 -1.40 7.64 -5.14
C LEU A 46 -2.40 7.42 -6.26
N ASN A 47 -3.63 7.91 -6.13
CA ASN A 47 -4.63 7.88 -7.20
C ASN A 47 -4.17 8.62 -8.47
N LYS A 48 -3.46 9.74 -8.30
CA LYS A 48 -2.85 10.46 -9.41
C LYS A 48 -1.75 9.62 -10.06
N LEU A 49 -0.84 9.04 -9.26
CA LEU A 49 0.24 8.18 -9.75
C LEU A 49 -0.29 6.93 -10.48
N ILE A 50 -1.33 6.28 -9.95
CA ILE A 50 -2.00 5.15 -10.60
C ILE A 50 -2.53 5.58 -11.97
N SER A 51 -3.25 6.70 -12.03
CA SER A 51 -3.79 7.23 -13.28
C SER A 51 -2.69 7.49 -14.31
N GLU A 52 -1.59 8.12 -13.89
CA GLU A 52 -0.43 8.38 -14.74
C GLU A 52 0.17 7.09 -15.31
N ILE A 53 0.37 6.05 -14.47
CA ILE A 53 0.92 4.76 -14.90
C ILE A 53 0.01 4.10 -15.94
N PHE A 54 -1.30 4.04 -15.69
CA PHE A 54 -2.26 3.44 -16.62
C PHE A 54 -2.33 4.22 -17.94
N LEU A 55 -2.32 5.55 -17.90
CA LEU A 55 -2.35 6.38 -19.11
C LEU A 55 -1.06 6.21 -19.93
N GLU A 56 0.10 6.23 -19.30
CA GLU A 56 1.39 6.04 -19.98
C GLU A 56 1.52 4.65 -20.62
N HIS A 57 1.04 3.62 -19.92
CA HIS A 57 0.97 2.27 -20.46
C HIS A 57 0.12 2.23 -21.74
N ASN A 58 -1.10 2.77 -21.68
CA ASN A 58 -2.01 2.77 -22.82
C ASN A 58 -1.47 3.58 -24.02
N LEU A 59 -0.82 4.72 -23.76
CA LEU A 59 -0.18 5.52 -24.81
C LEU A 59 0.93 4.72 -25.49
N TYR A 60 1.78 4.06 -24.70
CA TYR A 60 2.86 3.23 -25.24
C TYR A 60 2.33 2.04 -26.04
N THR A 61 1.38 1.26 -25.50
CA THR A 61 0.83 0.11 -26.23
C THR A 61 0.09 0.52 -27.50
N SER A 62 -0.55 1.69 -27.50
CA SER A 62 -1.22 2.22 -28.70
C SER A 62 -0.21 2.65 -29.76
N ALA A 63 0.88 3.32 -29.37
CA ALA A 63 1.94 3.71 -30.30
C ALA A 63 2.62 2.48 -30.94
N VAL A 64 2.91 1.45 -30.14
CA VAL A 64 3.46 0.17 -30.63
C VAL A 64 2.49 -0.52 -31.60
N ALA A 65 1.20 -0.55 -31.28
CA ALA A 65 0.18 -1.16 -32.15
C ALA A 65 0.00 -0.43 -33.49
N LEU A 66 0.32 0.87 -33.55
CA LEU A 66 0.27 1.70 -34.75
C LEU A 66 1.60 1.75 -35.53
N GLU A 67 2.62 1.01 -35.08
CA GLU A 67 3.98 1.08 -35.61
C GLU A 67 4.55 2.52 -35.61
N ASP A 68 4.11 3.33 -34.64
CA ASP A 68 4.55 4.72 -34.48
C ASP A 68 5.83 4.78 -33.63
N TYR A 69 6.96 4.47 -34.27
CA TYR A 69 8.28 4.49 -33.64
C TYR A 69 8.75 5.90 -33.21
N SER A 70 8.02 6.96 -33.56
CA SER A 70 8.33 8.32 -33.09
C SER A 70 8.13 8.42 -31.57
N PHE A 71 7.17 7.69 -31.00
CA PHE A 71 6.94 7.64 -29.55
C PHE A 71 8.14 7.05 -28.80
N GLU A 72 8.71 5.95 -29.32
CA GLU A 72 9.86 5.28 -28.72
C GLU A 72 11.14 6.15 -28.83
N GLN A 73 11.32 6.83 -29.95
CA GLN A 73 12.44 7.75 -30.17
C GLN A 73 12.38 9.00 -29.27
N VAL A 74 11.18 9.55 -29.04
CA VAL A 74 10.96 10.70 -28.14
C VAL A 74 11.05 10.29 -26.68
N ASN A 75 10.65 9.06 -26.34
CA ASN A 75 10.58 8.59 -24.97
C ASN A 75 11.77 7.68 -24.61
N GLN A 76 12.97 8.18 -24.88
CA GLN A 76 14.21 7.52 -24.43
C GLN A 76 14.10 7.19 -22.93
N ASN A 77 14.41 5.93 -22.59
CA ASN A 77 14.28 5.36 -21.25
C ASN A 77 12.85 5.17 -20.72
N PHE A 78 11.84 5.02 -21.61
CA PHE A 78 10.46 4.74 -21.21
C PHE A 78 10.35 3.61 -20.17
N TYR A 79 10.94 2.45 -20.45
CA TYR A 79 10.90 1.29 -19.53
C TYR A 79 11.45 1.61 -18.15
N SER A 80 12.60 2.28 -18.08
CA SER A 80 13.21 2.66 -16.80
C SER A 80 12.33 3.64 -16.03
N LYS A 81 11.79 4.67 -16.69
CA LYS A 81 10.88 5.65 -16.06
C LYS A 81 9.60 4.98 -15.56
N PHE A 82 9.01 4.13 -16.40
CA PHE A 82 7.80 3.37 -16.08
C PHE A 82 8.03 2.47 -14.86
N ARG A 83 9.14 1.72 -14.86
CA ARG A 83 9.58 0.90 -13.73
C ARG A 83 9.69 1.72 -12.46
N TYR A 84 10.44 2.82 -12.48
CA TYR A 84 10.60 3.67 -11.28
C TYR A 84 9.26 4.20 -10.74
N LYS A 85 8.29 4.52 -11.61
CA LYS A 85 6.94 4.89 -11.18
C LYS A 85 6.22 3.74 -10.49
N THR A 86 6.28 2.54 -11.04
CA THR A 86 5.67 1.35 -10.43
C THR A 86 6.33 0.97 -9.10
N GLU A 87 7.66 1.04 -9.00
CA GLU A 87 8.40 0.84 -7.75
C GLU A 87 8.03 1.89 -6.70
N THR A 88 7.92 3.16 -7.11
CA THR A 88 7.49 4.26 -6.25
C THR A 88 6.07 4.01 -5.71
N LEU A 89 5.17 3.53 -6.56
CA LEU A 89 3.81 3.16 -6.16
C LEU A 89 3.84 2.05 -5.10
N ILE A 90 4.62 0.99 -5.31
CA ILE A 90 4.76 -0.10 -4.33
C ILE A 90 5.39 0.36 -3.02
N TYR A 91 6.41 1.21 -3.08
CA TYR A 91 7.01 1.79 -1.89
C TYR A 91 5.96 2.51 -1.05
N TRP A 92 5.11 3.33 -1.68
CA TRP A 92 4.07 4.07 -0.97
C TRP A 92 2.93 3.17 -0.49
N PHE A 93 2.54 2.15 -1.24
CA PHE A 93 1.59 1.14 -0.76
C PHE A 93 2.15 0.45 0.48
N ARG A 94 3.39 0.00 0.44
CA ARG A 94 4.05 -0.64 1.59
C ARG A 94 4.08 0.28 2.81
N LYS A 95 4.59 1.50 2.64
CA LYS A 95 4.70 2.47 3.75
C LYS A 95 3.33 2.77 4.37
N THR A 96 2.31 2.94 3.53
CA THR A 96 0.95 3.21 4.00
C THR A 96 0.37 2.02 4.76
N SER A 97 0.60 0.81 4.27
CA SER A 97 0.17 -0.40 4.98
C SER A 97 0.85 -0.56 6.33
N ASP A 98 2.16 -0.34 6.42
CA ASP A 98 2.90 -0.43 7.69
C ASP A 98 2.38 0.62 8.71
N GLU A 99 2.20 1.87 8.29
CA GLU A 99 1.66 2.92 9.15
C GLU A 99 0.24 2.64 9.62
N LEU A 100 -0.63 2.11 8.75
CA LEU A 100 -1.99 1.72 9.12
C LEU A 100 -1.99 0.56 10.12
N ILE A 101 -1.15 -0.44 9.91
CA ILE A 101 -1.00 -1.58 10.84
C ILE A 101 -0.54 -1.10 12.22
N GLY A 102 0.46 -0.22 12.27
CA GLY A 102 0.92 0.37 13.53
C GLY A 102 -0.15 1.19 14.24
N LEU A 103 -0.92 1.98 13.48
CA LEU A 103 -2.04 2.74 14.03
C LEU A 103 -3.16 1.85 14.57
N GLN A 104 -3.51 0.78 13.86
CA GLN A 104 -4.50 -0.20 14.33
C GLN A 104 -4.08 -0.88 15.61
N TYR A 105 -2.82 -1.28 15.70
CA TYR A 105 -2.25 -1.87 16.91
C TYR A 105 -2.38 -0.91 18.09
N PHE A 106 -1.99 0.35 17.89
CA PHE A 106 -2.08 1.37 18.92
C PHE A 106 -3.53 1.57 19.40
N MET A 107 -4.48 1.74 18.46
CA MET A 107 -5.90 1.96 18.79
C MET A 107 -6.51 0.77 19.53
N PHE A 108 -6.24 -0.45 19.05
CA PHE A 108 -6.65 -1.68 19.70
C PHE A 108 -6.10 -1.77 21.14
N TYR A 109 -4.80 -1.49 21.31
CA TYR A 109 -4.16 -1.57 22.63
C TYR A 109 -4.80 -0.60 23.63
N ILE A 110 -5.07 0.63 23.22
CA ILE A 110 -5.73 1.61 24.10
C ILE A 110 -7.12 1.15 24.49
N VAL A 111 -7.93 0.68 23.53
CA VAL A 111 -9.32 0.25 23.81
C VAL A 111 -9.37 -0.91 24.79
N GLU A 112 -8.44 -1.87 24.65
CA GLU A 112 -8.40 -3.07 25.49
C GLU A 112 -7.77 -2.82 26.87
N ASN A 113 -6.72 -2.00 26.95
CA ASN A 113 -5.93 -1.85 28.18
C ASN A 113 -6.18 -0.51 28.90
N ASN A 114 -6.93 0.40 28.28
CA ASN A 114 -7.17 1.76 28.77
C ASN A 114 -5.86 2.50 29.12
N ALA A 115 -4.79 2.21 28.36
CA ALA A 115 -3.45 2.77 28.51
C ALA A 115 -2.73 2.78 27.15
N GLU A 116 -1.78 3.69 26.97
CA GLU A 116 -0.91 3.68 25.78
C GLU A 116 0.07 2.49 25.86
N PRO A 117 0.42 1.85 24.72
CA PRO A 117 1.47 0.83 24.71
C PRO A 117 2.84 1.47 24.93
N ASP A 118 3.76 0.81 25.63
CA ASP A 118 5.15 1.27 25.71
C ASP A 118 5.91 1.02 24.39
N VAL A 119 5.47 0.03 23.61
CA VAL A 119 6.09 -0.40 22.34
C VAL A 119 5.01 -0.84 21.34
N ILE A 120 5.13 -0.41 20.08
CA ILE A 120 4.30 -0.90 18.97
C ILE A 120 4.86 -2.23 18.47
N LYS A 121 4.35 -3.35 18.98
CA LYS A 121 4.85 -4.70 18.61
C LYS A 121 4.50 -5.10 17.18
N ILE A 122 3.45 -4.51 16.61
CA ILE A 122 2.95 -4.82 15.28
C ILE A 122 2.88 -3.50 14.50
N GLU A 123 4.00 -3.13 13.89
CA GLU A 123 4.17 -1.86 13.18
C GLU A 123 4.35 -2.01 11.67
N SER A 124 4.38 -3.25 11.17
CA SER A 124 4.59 -3.52 9.76
C SER A 124 3.82 -4.75 9.30
N ILE A 125 3.65 -4.90 7.99
CA ILE A 125 3.16 -6.12 7.37
C ILE A 125 4.01 -7.32 7.79
N GLY A 126 5.34 -7.14 7.89
CA GLY A 126 6.24 -8.20 8.31
C GLY A 126 5.94 -8.69 9.73
N ASN A 127 5.69 -7.78 10.67
CA ASN A 127 5.30 -8.16 12.04
C ASN A 127 3.91 -8.80 12.06
N LEU A 128 2.95 -8.23 11.33
CA LEU A 128 1.58 -8.74 11.26
C LEU A 128 1.55 -10.19 10.76
N LEU A 129 2.22 -10.48 9.64
CA LEU A 129 2.26 -11.81 9.04
C LEU A 129 2.87 -12.86 9.96
N ASN A 130 3.85 -12.48 10.78
CA ASN A 130 4.55 -13.36 11.73
C ASN A 130 3.94 -13.37 13.14
N SER A 131 2.80 -12.69 13.35
CA SER A 131 2.12 -12.64 14.65
C SER A 131 0.88 -13.54 14.69
N ASP A 132 0.42 -13.84 15.91
CA ASP A 132 -0.89 -14.44 16.19
C ASP A 132 -1.91 -13.39 16.67
N SER A 133 -1.71 -12.13 16.26
CA SER A 133 -2.55 -11.02 16.68
C SER A 133 -3.96 -11.09 16.11
N TYR A 134 -4.93 -10.59 16.87
CA TYR A 134 -6.29 -10.35 16.39
C TYR A 134 -6.32 -9.50 15.11
N LEU A 135 -5.36 -8.58 14.92
CA LEU A 135 -5.25 -7.79 13.69
C LEU A 135 -5.05 -8.66 12.44
N LYS A 136 -4.42 -9.82 12.58
CA LYS A 136 -4.24 -10.75 11.46
C LYS A 136 -5.57 -11.36 11.04
N VAL A 137 -6.47 -11.62 12.00
CA VAL A 137 -7.84 -12.07 11.75
C VAL A 137 -8.67 -10.97 11.09
N VAL A 138 -8.52 -9.72 11.54
CA VAL A 138 -9.19 -8.55 10.93
C VAL A 138 -8.86 -8.45 9.44
N HIS A 139 -7.62 -8.75 9.06
CA HIS A 139 -7.11 -8.63 7.70
C HIS A 139 -7.04 -9.95 6.93
N ASP A 140 -7.75 -11.01 7.37
CA ASP A 140 -7.67 -12.34 6.77
C ASP A 140 -7.85 -12.33 5.23
N LYS A 141 -8.83 -11.56 4.76
CA LYS A 141 -9.12 -11.37 3.33
C LYS A 141 -7.99 -10.67 2.55
N SER A 142 -7.16 -9.90 3.23
CA SER A 142 -6.05 -9.15 2.63
C SER A 142 -4.70 -9.83 2.84
N LEU A 143 -4.60 -10.95 3.57
CA LEU A 143 -3.30 -11.57 3.90
C LEU A 143 -2.50 -11.98 2.66
N ILE A 144 -3.17 -12.50 1.62
CA ILE A 144 -2.51 -12.87 0.36
C ILE A 144 -1.89 -11.64 -0.29
N PHE A 145 -2.66 -10.54 -0.38
CA PHE A 145 -2.17 -9.27 -0.92
C PHE A 145 -1.02 -8.69 -0.07
N LEU A 146 -1.15 -8.69 1.25
CA LEU A 146 -0.12 -8.16 2.15
C LEU A 146 1.18 -8.97 2.04
N LYS A 147 1.08 -10.29 1.89
CA LYS A 147 2.24 -11.15 1.62
C LYS A 147 2.90 -10.79 0.29
N LEU A 148 2.12 -10.67 -0.79
CA LEU A 148 2.63 -10.24 -2.09
C LEU A 148 3.35 -8.89 -2.00
N LEU A 149 2.71 -7.88 -1.40
CA LEU A 149 3.29 -6.55 -1.22
C LEU A 149 4.59 -6.59 -0.41
N ASN A 150 4.65 -7.43 0.62
CA ASN A 150 5.86 -7.64 1.41
C ASN A 150 6.99 -8.28 0.60
N ASP A 151 6.69 -9.34 -0.16
CA ASP A 151 7.68 -10.04 -0.96
C ASP A 151 8.21 -9.17 -2.10
N VAL A 152 7.33 -8.45 -2.82
CA VAL A 152 7.73 -7.50 -3.87
C VAL A 152 8.57 -6.36 -3.29
N SER A 153 8.11 -5.71 -2.21
CA SER A 153 8.85 -4.58 -1.62
C SER A 153 10.25 -5.00 -1.13
N ASN A 154 10.37 -6.21 -0.58
CA ASN A 154 11.67 -6.75 -0.19
C ASN A 154 12.54 -7.12 -1.39
N SER A 155 11.94 -7.55 -2.50
CA SER A 155 12.66 -7.84 -3.75
C SER A 155 13.31 -6.58 -4.31
N TYR A 156 12.56 -5.47 -4.41
CA TYR A 156 13.11 -4.17 -4.82
C TYR A 156 14.24 -3.65 -3.93
N LYS A 157 14.25 -3.99 -2.64
CA LYS A 157 15.28 -3.55 -1.69
C LYS A 157 16.53 -4.42 -1.67
N HIS A 158 16.38 -5.72 -1.89
CA HIS A 158 17.41 -6.70 -1.52
C HIS A 158 17.81 -7.65 -2.64
N SER A 159 17.04 -7.75 -3.73
CA SER A 159 17.35 -8.70 -4.80
C SER A 159 18.29 -8.07 -5.83
N PHE A 160 19.42 -8.73 -6.07
CA PHE A 160 20.38 -8.33 -7.10
C PHE A 160 19.87 -8.63 -8.52
N ILE A 161 19.06 -9.68 -8.68
CA ILE A 161 18.56 -10.13 -10.00
C ILE A 161 17.29 -9.40 -10.45
N ASP A 162 16.78 -8.45 -9.65
CA ASP A 162 15.52 -7.78 -9.95
C ASP A 162 15.55 -7.02 -11.29
N TYR A 163 16.74 -6.62 -11.75
CA TYR A 163 16.92 -6.02 -13.07
C TYR A 163 16.54 -6.95 -14.24
N GLU A 164 16.55 -8.28 -14.04
CA GLU A 164 16.09 -9.23 -15.07
C GLU A 164 14.58 -9.10 -15.34
N ALA A 165 13.80 -8.67 -14.33
CA ALA A 165 12.37 -8.40 -14.48
C ALA A 165 12.05 -7.01 -15.07
N ALA A 166 13.07 -6.14 -15.22
CA ALA A 166 12.90 -4.73 -15.57
C ALA A 166 12.32 -4.47 -16.97
N PHE A 167 12.51 -5.43 -17.87
CA PHE A 167 12.06 -5.33 -19.27
C PHE A 167 10.75 -6.06 -19.52
N LEU A 168 10.19 -6.71 -18.50
CA LEU A 168 8.87 -7.32 -18.61
C LEU A 168 7.81 -6.22 -18.59
N PHE A 169 6.97 -6.21 -19.61
CA PHE A 169 5.93 -5.21 -19.81
C PHE A 169 4.62 -5.89 -20.24
N GLY A 170 3.55 -5.64 -19.49
CA GLY A 170 2.25 -6.23 -19.77
C GLY A 170 1.67 -5.74 -21.10
N ARG A 171 1.17 -6.67 -21.91
CA ARG A 171 0.58 -6.36 -23.22
C ARG A 171 -0.75 -5.63 -23.12
N TYR A 172 -1.58 -6.01 -22.15
CA TYR A 172 -2.97 -5.54 -22.04
C TYR A 172 -3.18 -4.53 -20.91
N GLU A 173 -2.42 -4.68 -19.82
CA GLU A 173 -2.48 -3.80 -18.65
C GLU A 173 -1.08 -3.58 -18.07
N PRO A 174 -0.88 -2.51 -17.28
CA PRO A 174 0.34 -2.35 -16.51
C PRO A 174 0.58 -3.57 -15.63
N THR A 175 1.78 -4.14 -15.72
CA THR A 175 2.22 -5.24 -14.86
C THR A 175 3.27 -4.74 -13.90
N LEU A 176 3.24 -5.30 -12.70
CA LEU A 176 4.31 -5.20 -11.76
C LEU A 176 5.15 -6.48 -11.80
N ASN A 177 6.41 -6.30 -12.14
CA ASN A 177 7.38 -7.37 -12.26
C ASN A 177 8.48 -7.18 -11.22
N SER A 178 8.86 -8.26 -10.54
CA SER A 178 10.03 -8.29 -9.68
C SER A 178 10.62 -9.69 -9.66
N ALA A 179 11.94 -9.79 -9.50
CA ALA A 179 12.64 -11.06 -9.42
C ALA A 179 13.47 -11.13 -8.14
N ARG A 180 13.42 -12.27 -7.47
CA ARG A 180 14.08 -12.50 -6.18
C ARG A 180 14.89 -13.77 -6.18
N ARG A 181 16.12 -13.69 -5.68
CA ARG A 181 16.81 -14.84 -5.08
C ARG A 181 16.94 -14.60 -3.59
N LYS A 182 16.44 -15.55 -2.80
CA LYS A 182 16.50 -15.46 -1.34
C LYS A 182 17.97 -15.28 -0.91
N TRP A 183 18.26 -14.22 -0.16
CA TRP A 183 19.62 -13.86 0.28
C TRP A 183 20.68 -13.72 -0.83
N ASN A 184 20.27 -13.52 -2.09
CA ASN A 184 21.16 -13.49 -3.26
C ASN A 184 22.10 -14.70 -3.40
N LYS A 185 21.69 -15.86 -2.87
CA LYS A 185 22.47 -17.10 -3.03
C LYS A 185 22.11 -17.81 -4.33
N SER A 186 23.11 -18.22 -5.09
CA SER A 186 22.94 -18.95 -6.36
C SER A 186 22.24 -20.31 -6.18
N GLU A 187 22.40 -20.94 -5.02
CA GLU A 187 21.71 -22.18 -4.63
C GLU A 187 20.19 -22.01 -4.45
N ASN A 188 19.71 -20.79 -4.19
CA ASN A 188 18.29 -20.52 -4.06
C ASN A 188 17.68 -20.29 -5.44
N HIS A 189 16.50 -20.89 -5.68
CA HIS A 189 15.73 -20.65 -6.90
C HIS A 189 15.36 -19.18 -7.05
N ALA A 190 15.35 -18.71 -8.30
CA ALA A 190 14.81 -17.41 -8.64
C ALA A 190 13.27 -17.50 -8.58
N GLU A 191 12.66 -16.60 -7.82
CA GLU A 191 11.23 -16.36 -7.76
C GLU A 191 10.92 -15.15 -8.65
N LEU A 192 10.04 -15.33 -9.64
CA LEU A 192 9.51 -14.23 -10.46
C LEU A 192 8.10 -13.90 -9.97
N PHE A 193 7.86 -12.63 -9.66
CA PHE A 193 6.55 -12.10 -9.35
C PHE A 193 6.08 -11.27 -10.53
N GLU A 194 5.08 -11.78 -11.25
CA GLU A 194 4.39 -11.08 -12.34
C GLU A 194 2.92 -10.91 -11.92
N ASN A 195 2.49 -9.67 -11.71
CA ASN A 195 1.15 -9.37 -11.21
C ASN A 195 0.57 -8.19 -11.97
N ASN A 196 -0.72 -8.24 -12.33
CA ASN A 196 -1.37 -7.07 -12.91
C ASN A 196 -1.45 -5.97 -11.85
N LEU A 197 -1.13 -4.74 -12.26
CA LEU A 197 -1.19 -3.60 -11.35
C LEU A 197 -2.61 -3.36 -10.85
N ARG A 198 -3.64 -3.68 -11.66
CA ARG A 198 -5.05 -3.61 -11.26
C ARG A 198 -5.34 -4.48 -10.04
N ASP A 199 -4.81 -5.70 -10.01
CA ASP A 199 -5.02 -6.65 -8.90
C ASP A 199 -4.32 -6.15 -7.63
N ILE A 200 -3.12 -5.57 -7.78
CA ILE A 200 -2.40 -4.93 -6.66
C ILE A 200 -3.19 -3.74 -6.11
N VAL A 201 -3.69 -2.85 -6.98
CA VAL A 201 -4.47 -1.68 -6.56
C VAL A 201 -5.79 -2.11 -5.90
N THR A 202 -6.43 -3.16 -6.42
CA THR A 202 -7.65 -3.72 -5.83
C THR A 202 -7.38 -4.30 -4.44
N GLY A 203 -6.30 -5.09 -4.30
CA GLY A 203 -5.88 -5.65 -3.03
C GLY A 203 -5.53 -4.57 -2.00
N PHE A 204 -4.83 -3.52 -2.43
CA PHE A 204 -4.52 -2.37 -1.58
C PHE A 204 -5.79 -1.62 -1.16
N THR A 205 -6.71 -1.41 -2.09
CA THR A 205 -7.98 -0.72 -1.82
C THR A 205 -8.82 -1.49 -0.81
N GLN A 206 -8.89 -2.82 -0.93
CA GLN A 206 -9.58 -3.66 0.05
C GLN A 206 -8.95 -3.53 1.44
N PHE A 207 -7.62 -3.72 1.53
CA PHE A 207 -6.90 -3.58 2.80
C PHE A 207 -7.08 -2.19 3.43
N TYR A 208 -7.00 -1.14 2.61
CA TYR A 208 -7.20 0.24 3.06
C TYR A 208 -8.61 0.43 3.63
N ASN A 209 -9.64 0.00 2.91
CA ASN A 209 -11.03 0.14 3.38
C ASN A 209 -11.26 -0.62 4.70
N ASP A 210 -10.79 -1.86 4.79
CA ASP A 210 -10.89 -2.67 6.01
C ASP A 210 -10.16 -2.00 7.17
N SER A 211 -9.00 -1.39 6.88
CA SER A 211 -8.22 -0.65 7.86
C SER A 211 -8.95 0.58 8.40
N MET A 212 -9.60 1.33 7.53
CA MET A 212 -10.35 2.53 7.91
C MET A 212 -11.60 2.17 8.71
N ILE A 213 -12.32 1.12 8.32
CA ILE A 213 -13.47 0.59 9.07
C ILE A 213 -13.05 0.16 10.48
N PHE A 214 -11.90 -0.53 10.60
CA PHE A 214 -11.39 -0.94 11.91
C PHE A 214 -11.06 0.27 12.79
N ILE A 215 -10.30 1.23 12.27
CA ILE A 215 -9.90 2.43 13.03
C ILE A 215 -11.13 3.20 13.49
N ASP A 216 -12.11 3.39 12.61
CA ASP A 216 -13.37 4.06 12.94
C ASP A 216 -14.10 3.36 14.11
N LYS A 217 -14.21 2.03 14.06
CA LYS A 217 -14.85 1.26 15.14
C LYS A 217 -14.11 1.41 16.47
N GLN A 218 -12.78 1.34 16.46
CA GLN A 218 -11.98 1.49 17.68
C GLN A 218 -12.12 2.90 18.27
N ASN A 219 -12.13 3.92 17.41
CA ASN A 219 -12.33 5.31 17.83
C ASN A 219 -13.69 5.50 18.51
N ASP A 220 -14.77 4.95 17.94
CA ASP A 220 -16.11 5.01 18.53
C ASP A 220 -16.17 4.33 19.91
N VAL A 221 -15.48 3.19 20.09
CA VAL A 221 -15.40 2.49 21.38
C VAL A 221 -14.64 3.32 22.40
N PHE A 222 -13.49 3.87 22.02
CA PHE A 222 -12.67 4.72 22.88
C PHE A 222 -13.48 5.91 23.44
N PHE A 223 -14.23 6.60 22.58
CA PHE A 223 -15.05 7.73 23.01
C PHE A 223 -16.16 7.33 23.98
N LYS A 224 -16.85 6.21 23.75
CA LYS A 224 -17.88 5.72 24.67
C LYS A 224 -17.30 5.43 26.05
N GLN A 225 -16.15 4.75 26.10
CA GLN A 225 -15.44 4.48 27.35
C GLN A 225 -15.01 5.76 28.08
N ALA A 226 -14.68 6.82 27.34
CA ALA A 226 -14.30 8.11 27.91
C ALA A 226 -15.51 8.92 28.44
N THR A 227 -16.68 8.79 27.82
CA THR A 227 -17.92 9.45 28.28
C THR A 227 -18.52 8.76 29.50
N ASP A 228 -18.45 7.43 29.57
CA ASP A 228 -19.02 6.66 30.69
C ASP A 228 -18.23 6.80 32.01
N LYS A 229 -17.03 7.42 31.95
CA LYS A 229 -16.16 7.70 33.11
C LYS A 229 -16.35 9.11 33.69
N LYS A 230 -17.26 9.92 33.15
CA LYS A 230 -17.62 11.25 33.66
C LYS A 230 -18.95 11.22 34.41
#